data_AF-A0A7I9Y9J1-F1
#
_entry.id   AF-A0A7I9Y9J1-F1
#
_cell.length_a   1.000
_cell.length_b   1.000
_cell.length_c   1.000
_cell.angle_alpha   90.00
_cell.angle_beta   90.00
_cell.angle_gamma   90.00
#
_symmetry.space_group_name_H-M   'P 1'
#
loop_
_entity.id
_entity.type
_entity.pdbx_description
1 polymer ?
#
loop_
_entity_poly.entity_id
_entity_poly.type
_entity_poly.pdbx_seq_one_letter_code
_entity_poly.pdbx_strand_id
1 'polypeptide(L)'
;MTEETTDSTEPATDAAPAPAPAAPRRRLGLLLSVAAVVLLVDVVTKVLAVRLLTPGQPVPIIGDTVTWTLVRNSGAAFSMATSYTWVLTLIASSVVLGIIWMSRRLVSPWWAVGLGMILGGALGNLVDRFFRAPGHLQGHVVDFLSIGWWPVFNVADPAVVGGAILLVTLSVFGFDFDTVGRRRGGDDGRRDDAEEQRA
;
A
#
# COMPACT_ATOMS: atom_id res chain seq x y z
N MET A 1 54.33 -44.62 45.91
CA MET A 1 53.29 -45.42 45.22
C MET A 1 51.95 -44.82 45.62
N THR A 2 51.70 -43.61 45.10
CA THR A 2 50.58 -43.24 44.18
C THR A 2 49.25 -43.10 44.92
N GLU A 3 48.95 -41.85 45.32
CA GLU A 3 47.59 -41.42 45.65
C GLU A 3 46.80 -41.19 44.35
N GLU A 4 45.60 -41.74 44.30
CA GLU A 4 44.69 -41.73 43.17
C GLU A 4 43.65 -40.62 43.41
N THR A 5 43.83 -39.47 42.76
CA THR A 5 42.84 -38.39 42.77
C THR A 5 41.92 -38.59 41.56
N THR A 6 40.75 -39.17 41.79
CA THR A 6 39.67 -39.24 40.79
C THR A 6 39.07 -37.84 40.58
N ASP A 7 39.52 -37.16 39.53
CA ASP A 7 38.90 -35.94 39.01
C ASP A 7 37.62 -36.34 38.25
N SER A 8 36.46 -36.08 38.85
CA SER A 8 35.16 -36.28 38.22
C SER A 8 34.84 -35.04 37.39
N THR A 9 35.25 -35.04 36.12
CA THR A 9 34.79 -34.06 35.14
C THR A 9 33.34 -34.38 34.78
N GLU A 10 32.39 -33.58 35.27
CA GLU A 10 31.03 -33.54 34.75
C GLU A 10 31.08 -33.24 33.24
N PRO A 11 30.34 -33.99 32.40
CA PRO A 11 30.25 -33.64 30.99
C PRO A 11 29.49 -32.31 30.89
N ALA A 12 30.18 -31.28 30.42
CA ALA A 12 29.58 -30.02 30.00
C ALA A 12 28.42 -30.37 29.05
N THR A 13 27.19 -30.10 29.50
CA THR A 13 26.00 -30.20 28.65
C THR A 13 26.21 -29.21 27.52
N ASP A 14 26.53 -29.75 26.34
CA ASP A 14 26.61 -29.03 25.08
C ASP A 14 25.21 -28.45 24.82
N ALA A 15 25.01 -27.21 25.25
CA ALA A 15 23.80 -26.47 25.00
C ALA A 15 23.74 -26.23 23.49
N ALA A 16 23.02 -27.12 22.79
CA ALA A 16 22.80 -27.03 21.35
C ALA A 16 22.42 -25.58 20.98
N PRO A 17 23.07 -24.99 19.98
CA PRO A 17 22.81 -23.59 19.62
C PRO A 17 21.32 -23.42 19.31
N ALA A 18 20.70 -22.47 20.00
CA ALA A 18 19.30 -22.12 19.78
C ALA A 18 19.07 -21.88 18.27
N PRO A 19 17.99 -22.41 17.68
CA PRO A 19 17.77 -22.29 16.24
C PRO A 19 17.76 -20.80 15.86
N ALA A 20 18.60 -20.45 14.88
CA ALA A 20 18.69 -19.10 14.37
C ALA A 20 17.28 -18.60 13.96
N PRO A 21 16.89 -17.37 14.30
CA PRO A 21 15.56 -16.86 14.00
C PRO A 21 15.31 -16.94 12.48
N ALA A 22 14.20 -17.59 12.10
CA ALA A 22 13.83 -17.75 10.70
C ALA A 22 13.73 -16.38 10.02
N ALA A 23 14.35 -16.25 8.83
CA ALA A 23 14.33 -15.00 8.09
C ALA A 23 12.88 -14.50 7.86
N PRO A 24 12.61 -13.19 8.03
CA PRO A 24 11.27 -12.66 7.92
C PRO A 24 10.66 -12.97 6.54
N ARG A 25 9.48 -13.60 6.53
CA ARG A 25 8.74 -13.90 5.30
C ARG A 25 8.28 -12.59 4.66
N ARG A 26 8.86 -12.25 3.51
CA ARG A 26 8.46 -11.08 2.70
C ARG A 26 6.97 -11.14 2.40
N ARG A 27 6.25 -10.04 2.61
CA ARG A 27 4.78 -9.97 2.44
C ARG A 27 4.35 -9.55 1.03
N LEU A 28 5.23 -9.74 0.05
CA LEU A 28 4.97 -9.40 -1.35
C LEU A 28 3.73 -10.09 -1.90
N GLY A 29 3.53 -11.38 -1.60
CA GLY A 29 2.35 -12.12 -2.05
C GLY A 29 1.04 -11.47 -1.59
N LEU A 30 0.97 -11.07 -0.30
CA LEU A 30 -0.21 -10.40 0.25
C LEU A 30 -0.46 -9.05 -0.43
N LEU A 31 0.58 -8.23 -0.58
CA LEU A 31 0.50 -6.93 -1.27
C LEU A 31 -0.04 -7.11 -2.70
N LEU A 32 0.54 -8.03 -3.46
CA LEU A 32 0.14 -8.30 -4.84
C LEU A 32 -1.28 -8.85 -4.93
N SER A 33 -1.69 -9.72 -4.00
CA SER A 33 -3.06 -10.22 -3.95
C SER A 33 -4.07 -9.10 -3.68
N VAL A 34 -3.80 -8.22 -2.72
CA VAL A 34 -4.67 -7.07 -2.43
C VAL A 34 -4.74 -6.13 -3.64
N ALA A 35 -3.58 -5.81 -4.25
CA ALA A 35 -3.52 -4.98 -5.44
C ALA A 35 -4.30 -5.58 -6.62
N ALA A 36 -4.18 -6.89 -6.85
CA ALA A 36 -4.89 -7.59 -7.91
C ALA A 36 -6.41 -7.57 -7.69
N VAL A 37 -6.88 -7.75 -6.45
CA VAL A 37 -8.31 -7.68 -6.13
C VAL A 37 -8.84 -6.26 -6.38
N VAL A 38 -8.16 -5.24 -5.87
CA VAL A 38 -8.57 -3.83 -6.07
C VAL A 38 -8.59 -3.48 -7.56
N LEU A 39 -7.54 -3.85 -8.30
CA LEU A 39 -7.45 -3.61 -9.74
C LEU A 39 -8.58 -4.32 -10.50
N LEU A 40 -8.87 -5.58 -10.16
CA LEU A 40 -9.93 -6.35 -10.79
C LEU A 40 -11.29 -5.69 -10.57
N VAL A 41 -11.60 -5.31 -9.33
CA VAL A 41 -12.87 -4.66 -9.00
C VAL A 41 -12.99 -3.31 -9.72
N ASP A 42 -11.93 -2.50 -9.74
CA ASP A 42 -11.92 -1.21 -10.43
C ASP A 42 -12.13 -1.36 -11.94
N VAL A 43 -11.39 -2.25 -12.59
CA VAL A 43 -11.51 -2.49 -14.04
C VAL A 43 -12.89 -3.00 -14.40
N VAL A 44 -13.42 -3.99 -13.66
CA VAL A 44 -14.76 -4.55 -13.92
C VAL A 44 -15.83 -3.48 -13.75
N THR A 45 -15.80 -2.72 -12.66
CA THR A 45 -16.79 -1.67 -12.40
C THR A 45 -16.74 -0.56 -13.44
N LYS A 46 -15.56 -0.14 -13.90
CA LYS A 46 -15.40 0.82 -15.01
C LYS A 46 -15.92 0.29 -16.34
N VAL A 47 -15.68 -0.99 -16.64
CA VAL A 47 -16.21 -1.63 -17.86
C VAL A 47 -17.74 -1.66 -17.82
N LEU A 48 -18.33 -2.00 -16.68
CA LEU A 48 -19.78 -1.97 -16.49
C LEU A 48 -20.33 -0.55 -16.62
N ALA A 49 -19.69 0.43 -15.99
CA ALA A 49 -20.09 1.83 -16.07
C ALA A 49 -20.13 2.34 -17.52
N VAL A 50 -19.08 2.07 -18.30
CA VAL A 50 -19.01 2.48 -19.72
C VAL A 50 -20.06 1.77 -20.59
N ARG A 51 -20.46 0.54 -20.23
CA ARG A 51 -21.45 -0.22 -21.00
C ARG A 51 -22.90 0.12 -20.65
N LEU A 52 -23.16 0.44 -19.38
CA LEU A 52 -24.52 0.58 -18.85
C LEU A 52 -24.96 2.03 -18.70
N LEU A 53 -24.03 2.99 -18.59
CA LEU A 53 -24.35 4.39 -18.35
C LEU A 53 -24.16 5.22 -19.62
N THR A 54 -25.07 6.17 -19.81
CA THR A 54 -24.96 7.16 -20.89
C THR A 54 -24.31 8.43 -20.35
N PRO A 55 -23.24 8.96 -20.97
CA PRO A 55 -22.63 10.22 -20.53
C PRO A 55 -23.65 11.35 -20.45
N GLY A 56 -23.66 12.09 -19.34
CA GLY A 56 -24.58 13.21 -19.12
C GLY A 56 -25.99 12.81 -18.69
N GLN A 57 -26.28 11.53 -18.46
CA GLN A 57 -27.55 11.06 -17.89
C GLN A 57 -27.33 10.34 -16.56
N PRO A 58 -27.44 11.07 -15.42
CA PRO A 58 -27.34 10.48 -14.09
C PRO A 58 -28.46 9.48 -13.82
N VAL A 59 -28.12 8.32 -13.25
CA VAL A 59 -29.09 7.32 -12.78
C VAL A 59 -29.13 7.35 -11.24
N PRO A 60 -30.26 7.71 -10.62
CA PRO A 60 -30.35 7.79 -9.16
C PRO A 60 -30.29 6.41 -8.51
N ILE A 61 -29.55 6.30 -7.39
CA ILE A 61 -29.47 5.11 -6.53
C ILE A 61 -30.22 5.38 -5.23
N ILE A 62 -29.90 6.50 -4.57
CA ILE A 62 -30.50 6.92 -3.30
C ILE A 62 -30.94 8.37 -3.45
N GLY A 63 -32.20 8.54 -3.85
CA GLY A 63 -32.75 9.84 -4.24
C GLY A 63 -31.81 10.57 -5.21
N ASP A 64 -31.69 11.88 -5.01
CA ASP A 64 -30.77 12.73 -5.79
C ASP A 64 -29.36 12.82 -5.18
N THR A 65 -29.12 12.15 -4.04
CA THR A 65 -27.85 12.27 -3.30
C THR A 65 -26.79 11.32 -3.84
N VAL A 66 -27.14 10.08 -4.14
CA VAL A 66 -26.19 9.10 -4.69
C VAL A 66 -26.65 8.70 -6.08
N THR A 67 -25.83 8.98 -7.09
CA THR A 67 -26.17 8.71 -8.49
C THR A 67 -25.01 8.02 -9.21
N TRP A 68 -25.35 7.16 -10.17
CA TRP A 68 -24.42 6.70 -11.19
C TRP A 68 -24.33 7.76 -12.27
N THR A 69 -23.17 8.40 -12.42
CA THR A 69 -22.93 9.45 -13.41
C THR A 69 -21.63 9.18 -14.15
N LEU A 70 -21.70 8.80 -15.42
CA LEU A 70 -20.51 8.52 -16.21
C LEU A 70 -19.77 9.81 -16.61
N VAL A 71 -18.56 9.97 -16.07
CA VAL A 71 -17.64 11.07 -16.35
C VAL A 71 -16.32 10.51 -16.86
N ARG A 72 -15.74 11.15 -17.89
CA ARG A 72 -14.39 10.86 -18.38
C ARG A 72 -13.46 11.97 -17.92
N ASN A 73 -12.76 11.73 -16.83
CA ASN A 73 -11.95 12.71 -16.15
C ASN A 73 -10.53 12.79 -16.74
N SER A 74 -10.20 13.95 -17.32
CA SER A 74 -8.86 14.25 -17.82
C SER A 74 -7.91 14.83 -16.77
N GLY A 75 -8.43 15.25 -15.61
CA GLY A 75 -7.67 15.89 -14.54
C GLY A 75 -7.47 15.00 -13.32
N ALA A 76 -7.13 15.64 -12.21
CA ALA A 76 -7.15 15.08 -10.85
C ALA A 76 -8.50 15.41 -10.17
N ALA A 77 -8.57 15.30 -8.84
CA ALA A 77 -9.74 15.77 -8.08
C ALA A 77 -10.12 17.22 -8.47
N PHE A 78 -11.42 17.51 -8.53
CA PHE A 78 -11.99 18.81 -8.93
C PHE A 78 -11.63 19.31 -10.34
N SER A 79 -11.28 18.42 -11.27
CA SER A 79 -10.86 18.82 -12.64
C SER A 79 -9.63 19.75 -12.64
N MET A 80 -8.82 19.69 -11.58
CA MET A 80 -7.52 20.36 -11.55
C MET A 80 -6.56 19.65 -12.50
N ALA A 81 -5.64 20.40 -13.10
CA ALA A 81 -4.59 19.86 -13.97
C ALA A 81 -5.09 19.11 -15.23
N THR A 82 -6.26 19.47 -15.77
CA THR A 82 -6.82 18.90 -17.02
C THR A 82 -5.94 19.09 -18.25
N SER A 83 -5.09 20.11 -18.27
CA SER A 83 -4.06 20.34 -19.30
C SER A 83 -2.75 19.59 -19.03
N TYR A 84 -2.64 18.91 -17.88
CA TYR A 84 -1.43 18.22 -17.42
C TYR A 84 -1.71 16.73 -17.14
N THR A 85 -2.65 16.12 -17.86
CA THR A 85 -2.99 14.69 -17.73
C THR A 85 -1.76 13.79 -17.78
N TRP A 86 -0.80 14.11 -18.67
CA TRP A 86 0.47 13.38 -18.79
C TRP A 86 1.32 13.47 -17.52
N VAL A 87 1.30 14.60 -16.80
CA VAL A 87 1.99 14.76 -15.51
C VAL A 87 1.35 13.87 -14.46
N LEU A 88 0.01 13.80 -14.42
CA LEU A 88 -0.71 12.91 -13.51
C LEU A 88 -0.37 11.45 -13.77
N THR A 89 -0.25 11.06 -15.05
CA THR A 89 0.21 9.73 -15.46
C THR A 89 1.62 9.46 -14.97
N LEU A 90 2.54 10.42 -15.08
CA LEU A 90 3.91 10.27 -14.58
C LEU A 90 3.95 10.13 -13.06
N ILE A 91 3.24 10.97 -12.31
CA ILE A 91 3.16 10.89 -10.84
C ILE A 91 2.63 9.52 -10.41
N ALA A 92 1.52 9.06 -11.01
CA ALA A 92 0.96 7.76 -10.71
C ALA A 92 1.94 6.63 -11.05
N SER A 93 2.67 6.72 -12.17
CA SER A 93 3.72 5.77 -12.54
C SER A 93 4.86 5.75 -11.51
N SER A 94 5.32 6.92 -11.06
CA SER A 94 6.34 7.04 -10.02
C SER A 94 5.90 6.42 -8.70
N VAL A 95 4.65 6.60 -8.30
CA VAL A 95 4.07 5.96 -7.10
C VAL A 95 4.09 4.43 -7.24
N VAL A 96 3.62 3.90 -8.38
CA VAL A 96 3.64 2.45 -8.67
C VAL A 96 5.08 1.89 -8.57
N LEU A 97 6.05 2.55 -9.22
CA LEU A 97 7.45 2.15 -9.17
C LEU A 97 8.04 2.23 -7.76
N GLY A 98 7.70 3.28 -7.01
CA GLY A 98 8.11 3.45 -5.61
C GLY A 98 7.58 2.34 -4.71
N ILE A 99 6.31 1.95 -4.87
CA ILE A 99 5.71 0.85 -4.12
C ILE A 99 6.37 -0.48 -4.47
N ILE A 100 6.59 -0.76 -5.77
CA ILE A 100 7.29 -1.98 -6.20
C ILE A 100 8.70 -2.04 -5.61
N TRP A 101 9.43 -0.92 -5.62
CA TRP A 101 10.76 -0.85 -5.03
C TRP A 101 10.73 -1.08 -3.51
N MET A 102 9.82 -0.42 -2.79
CA MET A 102 9.64 -0.55 -1.35
C MET A 102 9.21 -1.97 -0.94
N SER A 103 8.38 -2.64 -1.76
CA SER A 103 7.85 -3.98 -1.51
C SER A 103 8.95 -5.03 -1.30
N ARG A 104 10.17 -4.78 -1.82
CA ARG A 104 11.32 -5.67 -1.66
C ARG A 104 11.74 -5.82 -0.20
N ARG A 105 11.49 -4.84 0.66
CA ARG A 105 11.85 -4.85 2.09
C ARG A 105 10.65 -5.06 3.02
N LEU A 106 9.48 -5.36 2.47
CA LEU A 106 8.22 -5.35 3.20
C LEU A 106 7.99 -6.61 4.02
N VAL A 107 7.88 -6.44 5.34
CA VAL A 107 7.67 -7.53 6.31
C VAL A 107 6.34 -7.37 7.05
N SER A 108 5.86 -6.14 7.24
CA SER A 108 4.62 -5.86 7.97
C SER A 108 3.37 -6.18 7.13
N PRO A 109 2.42 -6.98 7.66
CA PRO A 109 1.20 -7.36 6.92
C PRO A 109 0.25 -6.18 6.72
N TRP A 110 0.13 -5.28 7.70
CA TRP A 110 -0.74 -4.11 7.60
C TRP A 110 -0.23 -3.09 6.59
N TRP A 111 1.09 -2.92 6.51
CA TRP A 111 1.70 -2.15 5.43
C TRP A 111 1.50 -2.81 4.06
N ALA A 112 1.54 -4.15 3.98
CA ALA A 112 1.24 -4.86 2.73
C ALA A 112 -0.20 -4.67 2.25
N VAL A 113 -1.18 -4.63 3.17
CA VAL A 113 -2.57 -4.31 2.83
C VAL A 113 -2.66 -2.86 2.33
N GLY A 114 -2.13 -1.88 3.08
CA GLY A 114 -2.20 -0.47 2.68
C GLY A 114 -1.51 -0.17 1.35
N LEU A 115 -0.28 -0.67 1.17
CA LEU A 115 0.46 -0.53 -0.08
C LEU A 115 -0.21 -1.29 -1.24
N GLY A 116 -0.81 -2.45 -0.97
CA GLY A 116 -1.57 -3.21 -1.96
C GLY A 116 -2.80 -2.44 -2.44
N MET A 117 -3.54 -1.79 -1.54
CA MET A 117 -4.69 -0.94 -1.89
C MET A 117 -4.27 0.25 -2.76
N ILE A 118 -3.21 0.96 -2.36
CA ILE A 118 -2.68 2.10 -3.13
C ILE A 118 -2.18 1.62 -4.50
N LEU A 119 -1.43 0.52 -4.56
CA LEU A 119 -0.92 -0.03 -5.83
C LEU A 119 -2.05 -0.43 -6.78
N GLY A 120 -3.06 -1.15 -6.27
CA GLY A 120 -4.20 -1.58 -7.08
C GLY A 120 -5.00 -0.39 -7.63
N GLY A 121 -5.29 0.61 -6.79
CA GLY A 121 -6.00 1.80 -7.22
C GLY A 121 -5.18 2.67 -8.19
N ALA A 122 -3.89 2.87 -7.89
CA ALA A 122 -2.99 3.59 -8.79
C ALA A 122 -2.91 2.92 -10.17
N LEU A 123 -2.76 1.59 -10.21
CA LEU A 123 -2.77 0.83 -11.46
C LEU A 123 -4.11 0.94 -12.20
N GLY A 124 -5.25 0.85 -11.51
CA GLY A 124 -6.57 0.96 -12.13
C GLY A 124 -6.77 2.28 -12.87
N ASN A 125 -6.40 3.39 -12.23
CA ASN A 125 -6.41 4.71 -12.85
C ASN A 125 -5.34 4.86 -13.94
N LEU A 126 -4.17 4.23 -13.77
CA LEU A 126 -3.08 4.29 -14.75
C LEU A 126 -3.45 3.55 -16.05
N VAL A 127 -4.11 2.39 -15.96
CA VAL A 127 -4.63 1.63 -17.11
C VAL A 127 -5.54 2.51 -17.95
N ASP A 128 -6.46 3.25 -17.33
CA ASP A 128 -7.31 4.18 -18.08
C ASP A 128 -6.49 5.27 -18.80
N ARG A 129 -5.50 5.86 -18.13
CA ARG A 129 -4.64 6.91 -18.72
C ARG A 129 -3.75 6.42 -19.86
N PHE A 130 -3.34 5.16 -19.85
CA PHE A 130 -2.55 4.58 -20.94
C PHE A 130 -3.41 4.12 -22.11
N PHE A 131 -4.54 3.47 -21.87
CA PHE A 131 -5.26 2.73 -22.90
C PHE A 131 -6.52 3.41 -23.43
N ARG A 132 -7.00 4.48 -22.78
CA ARG A 132 -8.20 5.20 -23.24
C ARG A 132 -7.84 6.45 -24.05
N ALA A 133 -8.77 6.88 -24.89
CA ALA A 133 -8.69 8.12 -25.65
C ALA A 133 -8.54 9.35 -24.72
N PRO A 134 -7.93 10.46 -25.18
CA PRO A 134 -7.49 10.79 -26.55
C PRO A 134 -6.15 10.22 -27.02
N GLY A 135 -5.32 9.66 -26.15
CA GLY A 135 -4.03 9.11 -26.54
C GLY A 135 -3.27 8.48 -25.38
N HIS A 136 -2.19 7.76 -25.70
CA HIS A 136 -1.35 7.12 -24.68
C HIS A 136 -0.79 8.19 -23.72
N LEU A 137 -0.89 7.93 -22.41
CA LEU A 137 -0.53 8.84 -21.30
C LEU A 137 -1.46 10.05 -21.08
N GLN A 138 -2.43 10.25 -21.97
CA GLN A 138 -3.42 11.34 -21.90
C GLN A 138 -4.85 10.80 -21.74
N GLY A 139 -5.02 9.49 -21.59
CA GLY A 139 -6.33 8.87 -21.46
C GLY A 139 -7.11 9.39 -20.26
N HIS A 140 -8.43 9.45 -20.41
CA HIS A 140 -9.30 9.91 -19.33
C HIS A 140 -9.66 8.75 -18.41
N VAL A 141 -9.63 9.00 -17.10
CA VAL A 141 -10.09 8.07 -16.08
C VAL A 141 -11.62 7.99 -16.12
N VAL A 142 -12.16 6.77 -16.00
CA VAL A 142 -13.60 6.57 -15.94
C VAL A 142 -14.08 6.71 -14.50
N ASP A 143 -14.84 7.77 -14.25
CA ASP A 143 -15.51 8.01 -12.98
C ASP A 143 -17.01 7.79 -13.16
N PHE A 144 -17.66 7.22 -12.15
CA PHE A 144 -19.06 6.79 -12.29
C PHE A 144 -19.92 6.93 -11.05
N LEU A 145 -19.36 7.12 -9.86
CA LEU A 145 -20.11 7.26 -8.62
C LEU A 145 -20.10 8.71 -8.15
N SER A 146 -21.28 9.32 -8.01
CA SER A 146 -21.46 10.68 -7.52
C SER A 146 -22.19 10.68 -6.17
N ILE A 147 -21.72 11.50 -5.23
CA ILE A 147 -22.30 11.65 -3.89
C ILE A 147 -22.45 13.13 -3.56
N GLY A 148 -23.68 13.65 -3.69
CA GLY A 148 -24.03 15.03 -3.36
C GLY A 148 -23.12 16.04 -4.08
N TRP A 149 -22.38 16.82 -3.29
CA TRP A 149 -21.45 17.84 -3.79
C TRP A 149 -20.02 17.33 -4.04
N TRP A 150 -19.75 16.06 -3.72
CA TRP A 150 -18.42 15.46 -3.88
C TRP A 150 -18.12 15.17 -5.36
N PRO A 151 -16.86 15.36 -5.82
CA PRO A 151 -16.47 15.00 -7.18
C PRO A 151 -16.80 13.56 -7.52
N VAL A 152 -17.22 13.29 -8.77
CA VAL A 152 -17.46 11.91 -9.23
C VAL A 152 -16.15 11.12 -9.14
N PHE A 153 -16.24 9.89 -8.64
CA PHE A 153 -15.09 9.03 -8.41
C PHE A 153 -15.36 7.59 -8.87
N ASN A 154 -14.35 6.74 -8.80
CA ASN A 154 -14.41 5.32 -9.10
C ASN A 154 -13.90 4.47 -7.93
N VAL A 155 -13.77 3.15 -8.09
CA VAL A 155 -13.34 2.26 -7.00
C VAL A 155 -11.87 2.44 -6.63
N ALA A 156 -11.00 2.82 -7.57
CA ALA A 156 -9.60 3.09 -7.29
C ALA A 156 -9.39 4.23 -6.27
N ASP A 157 -10.22 5.27 -6.29
CA ASP A 157 -10.05 6.45 -5.44
C ASP A 157 -10.18 6.15 -3.93
N PRO A 158 -11.26 5.54 -3.42
CA PRO A 158 -11.35 5.16 -2.02
C PRO A 158 -10.34 4.07 -1.64
N ALA A 159 -9.87 3.24 -2.57
CA ALA A 159 -8.79 2.29 -2.30
C ALA A 159 -7.47 3.02 -2.03
N VAL A 160 -7.11 4.02 -2.84
CA VAL A 160 -5.92 4.85 -2.62
C VAL A 160 -6.05 5.63 -1.32
N VAL A 161 -7.18 6.29 -1.08
CA VAL A 161 -7.43 7.08 0.14
C VAL A 161 -7.40 6.19 1.38
N GLY A 162 -8.11 5.06 1.37
CA GLY A 162 -8.15 4.12 2.49
C GLY A 162 -6.78 3.51 2.79
N GLY A 163 -6.03 3.15 1.74
CA GLY A 163 -4.66 2.68 1.88
C GLY A 163 -3.74 3.75 2.48
N ALA A 164 -3.83 4.99 2.01
CA ALA A 164 -3.05 6.11 2.54
C ALA A 164 -3.39 6.38 4.02
N ILE A 165 -4.68 6.43 4.38
CA ILE A 165 -5.13 6.59 5.77
C ILE A 165 -4.56 5.47 6.64
N LEU A 166 -4.60 4.22 6.18
CA LEU A 166 -4.04 3.08 6.91
C LEU A 166 -2.53 3.25 7.14
N LEU A 167 -1.76 3.61 6.12
CA LEU A 167 -0.31 3.80 6.26
C LEU A 167 0.06 4.97 7.18
N VAL A 168 -0.67 6.08 7.08
CA VAL A 168 -0.50 7.23 7.99
C VAL A 168 -0.80 6.82 9.43
N THR A 169 -1.90 6.10 9.64
CA THR A 169 -2.29 5.59 10.96
C THR A 169 -1.22 4.68 11.54
N LEU A 170 -0.71 3.71 10.77
CA LEU A 170 0.38 2.82 11.18
C LEU A 170 1.64 3.60 11.56
N SER A 171 2.01 4.59 10.75
CA SER A 171 3.18 5.44 10.98
C SER A 171 3.04 6.25 12.29
N VAL A 172 1.88 6.88 12.52
CA VAL A 172 1.58 7.63 13.74
C VAL A 172 1.64 6.75 14.99
N PHE A 173 1.22 5.49 14.88
CA PHE A 173 1.27 4.54 15.99
C PHE A 173 2.61 3.79 16.12
N GLY A 174 3.62 4.11 15.31
CA GLY A 174 4.97 3.55 15.39
C GLY A 174 5.09 2.12 14.88
N PHE A 175 4.28 1.74 13.89
CA PHE A 175 4.44 0.49 13.15
C PHE A 175 5.29 0.73 11.91
N ASP A 176 6.49 0.15 11.86
CA ASP A 176 7.36 0.26 10.69
C ASP A 176 7.02 -0.78 9.61
N PHE A 177 7.45 -0.52 8.38
CA PHE A 177 7.18 -1.39 7.22
C PHE A 177 8.09 -2.63 7.17
N ASP A 178 9.26 -2.56 7.80
CA ASP A 178 10.31 -3.58 7.84
C ASP A 178 10.32 -4.43 9.11
N THR A 179 9.51 -4.09 10.12
CA THR A 179 9.36 -4.85 11.37
C THR A 179 7.96 -5.46 11.52
N VAL A 180 7.86 -6.55 12.30
CA VAL A 180 6.56 -7.14 12.68
C VAL A 180 6.17 -6.60 14.05
N GLY A 181 5.40 -5.51 14.10
CA GLY A 181 4.82 -4.98 15.33
C GLY A 181 5.13 -3.50 15.58
N ARG A 182 4.74 -3.01 16.77
CA ARG A 182 5.02 -1.64 17.21
C ARG A 182 6.46 -1.54 17.71
N ARG A 183 7.14 -0.45 17.38
CA ARG A 183 8.44 -0.10 17.97
C ARG A 183 8.31 -0.13 19.50
N ARG A 184 9.04 -1.03 20.17
CA ARG A 184 9.23 -0.91 21.63
C ARG A 184 10.09 0.34 21.83
N GLY A 185 9.48 1.44 22.26
CA GLY A 185 10.21 2.66 22.54
C GLY A 185 11.20 2.43 23.68
N GLY A 186 12.48 2.74 23.45
CA GLY A 186 13.49 2.87 24.51
C GLY A 186 14.73 2.00 24.37
N ASP A 187 15.52 2.13 23.29
CA ASP A 187 16.92 1.66 23.30
C ASP A 187 17.92 2.65 22.68
N ASP A 188 17.53 3.93 22.54
CA ASP A 188 18.43 5.01 22.07
C ASP A 188 19.03 5.84 23.23
N GLY A 189 18.94 5.35 24.47
CA GLY A 189 19.40 6.10 25.65
C GLY A 189 20.43 5.39 26.53
N ARG A 190 21.00 4.25 26.12
CA ARG A 190 21.86 3.44 27.01
C ARG A 190 23.26 3.15 26.48
N ARG A 191 23.65 3.75 25.35
CA ARG A 191 25.02 3.63 24.82
C ARG A 191 25.92 4.80 25.20
N ASP A 192 25.37 5.99 25.45
CA ASP A 192 26.19 7.16 25.80
C ASP A 192 26.65 7.15 27.27
N ASP A 193 25.86 6.57 28.20
CA ASP A 193 26.24 6.48 29.62
C ASP A 193 27.39 5.48 29.91
N ALA A 194 27.67 4.56 28.98
CA ALA A 194 28.69 3.52 29.15
C ALA A 194 30.10 4.00 28.74
N GLU A 195 30.20 5.03 27.90
CA GLU A 195 31.48 5.68 27.56
C GLU A 195 31.82 6.80 28.55
N GLU A 196 30.83 7.50 29.11
CA GLU A 196 31.09 8.58 30.09
C GLU A 196 31.44 8.07 31.51
N GLN A 197 31.12 6.81 31.85
CA GLN A 197 31.59 6.16 33.08
C GLN A 197 32.98 5.49 32.94
N ARG A 198 33.62 5.61 31.77
CA ARG A 198 34.97 5.07 31.50
C ARG A 198 36.01 6.15 31.16
N ALA A 199 35.65 7.43 31.25
CA ALA A 199 36.57 8.58 31.15
C ALA A 199 36.86 9.16 32.54
#